data_AF-A0A4Y8BY83-F1
#
_entry.id   AF-A0A4Y8BY83-F1
#
_cell.length_a   1.000
_cell.length_b   1.000
_cell.length_c   1.000
_cell.angle_alpha   90.00
_cell.angle_beta   90.00
_cell.angle_gamma   90.00
#
_symmetry.space_group_name_H-M   'P 1'
#
loop_
_entity.id
_entity.type
_entity.pdbx_description
1 polymer ?
#
loop_
_entity_poly.entity_id
_entity_poly.type
_entity_poly.pdbx_seq_one_letter_code
_entity_poly.pdbx_strand_id
1 'polypeptide(L)' 'YKIPYDTTKFVIESIKEVVKTFVEALILVIIVMYMFLKNFRATLIPMIAVPVSLLGTFAGLYVLGFSI' A
#
# COMPACT_ATOMS: atom_id res chain seq x y z
N TYR A 1 -32.76 13.28 -14.71
CA TYR A 1 -32.58 11.99 -14.04
C TYR A 1 -31.11 11.88 -13.63
N LYS A 2 -30.76 12.13 -12.36
CA LYS A 2 -29.39 11.96 -11.85
C LYS A 2 -29.30 10.56 -11.25
N ILE A 3 -28.51 9.68 -11.85
CA ILE A 3 -28.28 8.31 -11.40
C ILE A 3 -27.55 8.39 -10.04
N PRO A 4 -28.13 7.92 -8.92
CA PRO A 4 -27.61 8.22 -7.59
C PRO A 4 -26.58 7.21 -7.05
N TYR A 5 -26.20 6.20 -7.84
CA TYR A 5 -25.21 5.19 -7.47
C TYR A 5 -24.22 5.00 -8.61
N ASP A 6 -23.26 5.91 -8.69
CA ASP A 6 -22.08 5.72 -9.52
C ASP A 6 -21.07 4.92 -8.68
N THR A 7 -21.21 3.60 -8.70
CA THR A 7 -20.27 2.69 -8.04
C THR A 7 -18.84 2.97 -8.49
N THR A 8 -18.65 3.47 -9.72
CA THR A 8 -17.36 3.99 -10.22
C THR A 8 -16.79 5.09 -9.32
N LYS A 9 -17.61 6.06 -8.92
CA LYS A 9 -17.17 7.15 -8.04
C LYS A 9 -16.83 6.64 -6.64
N PHE A 10 -17.61 5.70 -6.11
CA PHE A 10 -17.33 5.07 -4.82
C PHE A 10 -16.03 4.24 -4.85
N VAL A 11 -15.79 3.48 -5.92
CA VAL A 11 -14.56 2.70 -6.12
C VAL A 11 -13.35 3.60 -6.25
N ILE A 12 -13.43 4.69 -7.02
CA ILE A 12 -12.31 5.64 -7.18
C ILE A 12 -11.94 6.28 -5.83
N GLU A 13 -12.91 6.73 -5.04
CA GLU A 13 -12.63 7.30 -3.71
C GLU A 13 -12.09 6.23 -2.74
N SER A 14 -12.61 5.00 -2.79
CA SER A 14 -12.11 3.88 -1.97
C SER A 14 -10.64 3.56 -2.29
N ILE A 15 -10.27 3.49 -3.57
CA ILE A 15 -8.88 3.25 -3.99
C ILE A 15 -7.97 4.38 -3.50
N LYS A 16 -8.42 5.63 -3.65
CA LYS A 16 -7.67 6.81 -3.19
C LYS A 16 -7.43 6.76 -1.68
N GLU A 17 -8.44 6.36 -0.91
CA GLU A 17 -8.34 6.24 0.54
C GLU A 17 -7.41 5.09 0.96
N VAL A 18 -7.49 3.92 0.30
CA VAL A 18 -6.56 2.80 0.52
C VAL A 18 -5.11 3.22 0.24
N VAL A 19 -4.86 3.92 -0.88
CA VAL A 19 -3.51 4.42 -1.21
C VAL A 19 -3.02 5.42 -0.16
N LYS A 20 -3.89 6.32 0.31
CA LYS A 20 -3.54 7.27 1.37
C LYS A 20 -3.14 6.54 2.66
N THR A 21 -3.96 5.61 3.15
CA THR A 21 -3.67 4.83 4.36
C THR A 21 -2.41 3.99 4.20
N PHE A 22 -2.16 3.44 3.01
CA PHE A 22 -0.93 2.70 2.73
C PHE A 22 0.32 3.58 2.86
N VAL A 23 0.29 4.79 2.31
CA VAL A 23 1.39 5.76 2.45
C VAL A 23 1.57 6.18 3.91
N GLU A 24 0.48 6.44 4.64
CA GLU A 24 0.53 6.74 6.08
C GLU A 24 1.19 5.60 6.88
N ALA A 25 0.83 4.34 6.58
CA ALA A 25 1.43 3.18 7.22
C ALA A 25 2.93 3.04 6.91
N LEU A 26 3.34 3.27 5.66
CA LEU A 26 4.76 3.26 5.25
C LEU A 26 5.58 4.28 6.04
N ILE A 27 5.07 5.51 6.17
CA ILE A 27 5.73 6.58 6.94
C ILE A 27 5.86 6.18 8.40
N LEU A 28 4.79 5.65 9.01
CA LEU A 28 4.81 5.19 10.40
C LEU A 28 5.82 4.07 10.63
N VAL A 29 5.91 3.09 9.73
CA VAL A 29 6.90 2.00 9.83
C VAL A 29 8.32 2.54 9.79
N ILE A 30 8.62 3.47 8.88
CA ILE A 30 9.95 4.08 8.78
C ILE A 30 10.31 4.80 10.10
N ILE A 31 9.37 5.57 10.65
CA ILE A 31 9.57 6.31 11.90
C ILE A 31 9.86 5.35 13.05
N VAL A 32 9.04 4.31 13.23
CA VAL A 32 9.20 3.35 14.32
C VAL A 32 10.51 2.57 14.17
N MET A 33 10.83 2.08 12.97
CA MET A 33 12.07 1.35 12.71
C MET A 33 13.30 2.23 12.94
N TYR A 34 13.26 3.49 12.50
CA TYR A 34 14.36 4.42 12.74
C TYR A 34 14.55 4.71 14.25
N MET A 35 13.45 4.91 14.98
CA MET A 35 13.48 5.18 16.43
C MET A 35 14.05 3.99 17.23
N PHE A 36 13.71 2.76 16.85
CA PHE A 36 14.19 1.55 17.52
C PHE A 36 15.64 1.23 17.18
N LEU A 37 16.01 1.28 15.90
CA LEU A 37 17.29 0.75 15.45
C LEU A 37 18.42 1.77 15.55
N LYS A 38 18.13 3.08 15.44
CA LYS A 38 19.11 4.18 15.32
C LYS A 38 20.23 3.96 14.26
N ASN A 39 20.11 2.90 13.46
CA ASN A 39 21.09 2.40 12.51
C ASN A 39 20.43 2.37 11.14
N PHE A 40 20.81 3.32 10.28
CA PHE A 40 20.21 3.51 8.95
C PHE A 40 20.25 2.25 8.08
N ARG A 41 21.32 1.44 8.23
CA ARG A 41 21.47 0.16 7.50
C ARG A 41 20.39 -0.86 7.85
N ALA A 42 19.91 -0.90 9.08
CA ALA A 42 18.87 -1.84 9.50
C ALA A 42 17.46 -1.36 9.12
N THR A 43 17.24 -0.05 9.02
CA THR A 43 15.97 0.55 8.57
C THR A 43 15.73 0.38 7.07
N LEU A 44 16.80 0.22 6.27
CA LEU A 44 16.70 0.00 4.82
C LEU A 44 16.01 -1.33 4.46
N ILE A 45 16.18 -2.36 5.29
CA ILE A 45 15.61 -3.69 5.08
C ILE A 45 14.07 -3.63 5.01
N PRO A 46 13.34 -3.14 6.04
CA PRO A 46 11.88 -3.06 5.98
C PRO A 46 11.38 -2.06 4.92
N MET A 47 12.14 -0.98 4.64
CA MET A 47 11.76 0.01 3.62
C MET A 47 11.65 -0.61 2.22
N ILE A 48 12.52 -1.57 1.88
CA ILE A 48 12.48 -2.28 0.59
C ILE A 48 11.57 -3.51 0.67
N ALA A 49 11.50 -4.19 1.81
CA ALA A 49 10.67 -5.39 1.96
C ALA A 49 9.17 -5.11 1.77
N VAL A 50 8.67 -3.97 2.27
CA VAL A 50 7.24 -3.57 2.15
C VAL A 50 6.79 -3.38 0.68
N PRO A 51 7.47 -2.58 -0.17
CA PRO A 51 7.08 -2.46 -1.58
C PRO A 51 7.30 -3.76 -2.36
N VAL A 52 8.37 -4.51 -2.07
CA VAL A 52 8.65 -5.78 -2.77
C VAL A 52 7.59 -6.84 -2.45
N SER A 53 7.11 -6.93 -1.20
CA SER A 53 6.05 -7.87 -0.85
C SER A 53 4.71 -7.53 -1.51
N LEU A 54 4.39 -6.23 -1.65
CA LEU A 54 3.20 -5.77 -2.36
C LEU A 54 3.29 -6.09 -3.86
N LEU A 55 4.44 -5.81 -4.49
CA LEU A 55 4.71 -6.19 -5.88
C LEU A 55 4.62 -7.71 -6.08
N GLY A 56 5.18 -8.50 -5.16
CA GLY A 56 5.08 -9.96 -5.19
C GLY A 56 3.63 -10.44 -5.05
N THR A 57 2.84 -9.78 -4.21
CA THR A 57 1.40 -10.09 -4.06
C THR A 57 0.64 -9.79 -5.35
N PHE A 58 0.86 -8.63 -5.96
CA PHE A 58 0.23 -8.29 -7.24
C PHE A 58 0.68 -9.21 -8.39
N ALA A 59 1.96 -9.56 -8.44
CA ALA A 59 2.49 -10.51 -9.40
C ALA A 59 1.86 -11.91 -9.22
N GLY A 60 1.72 -12.37 -7.98
CA GLY A 60 1.05 -13.63 -7.67
C GLY A 60 -0.43 -13.63 -8.06
N LEU A 61 -1.15 -12.55 -7.75
CA LEU A 61 -2.55 -12.38 -8.14
C LEU A 61 -2.72 -12.38 -9.67
N TYR A 62 -1.82 -11.70 -10.39
CA TYR A 62 -1.82 -11.68 -11.86
C TYR A 62 -1.59 -13.07 -12.46
N VAL A 63 -0.61 -13.82 -11.95
CA VAL A 63 -0.31 -15.19 -12.43
C VAL A 63 -1.47 -16.15 -12.16
N LEU A 64 -2.19 -15.96 -11.05
CA LEU A 64 -3.37 -16.75 -10.69
C LEU A 64 -4.65 -16.30 -11.42
N GLY A 65 -4.59 -15.26 -12.25
CA GLY A 65 -5.71 -14.76 -13.04
C GLY A 65 -6.71 -13.89 -12.25
N PHE A 66 -6.34 -13.41 -11.07
CA PHE A 66 -7.15 -12.46 -10.31
C PHE A 66 -6.94 -11.03 -10.83
N SER A 67 -8.03 -10.34 -11.14
CA SER A 67 -8.03 -8.91 -11.46
C SER A 67 -8.38 -8.12 -10.21
N ILE A 68 -7.58 -7.08 -9.94
CA ILE A 68 -7.74 -6.13 -8.83
C ILE A 68 -8.32 -4.84 -9.39
#